data_AF-A0A561EN71-F1
#
_entry.id   AF-A0A561EN71-F1
#
_cell.length_a   1.000
_cell.length_b   1.000
_cell.length_c   1.000
_cell.angle_alpha   90.00
_cell.angle_beta   90.00
_cell.angle_gamma   90.00
#
_symmetry.space_group_name_H-M   'P 1'
#
loop_
_entity.id
_entity.type
_entity.pdbx_description
1 polymer ?
#
loop_
_entity_poly.entity_id
_entity_poly.type
_entity_poly.pdbx_seq_one_letter_code
_entity_poly.pdbx_strand_id
1 'polypeptide(L)' 'MICLAIELDTAAEAADLVEALLAAADRAERRSPERAARLRGLADGIGDGLDALPRPARLSDDEVDELLAACGLHATA' A
#
# COMPACT_ATOMS: atom_id res chain seq x y z
N MET A 1 22.87 -10.43 7.68
CA MET A 1 21.81 -9.53 7.20
C MET A 1 20.61 -10.40 6.89
N ILE A 2 19.53 -10.30 7.65
CA ILE A 2 18.33 -11.13 7.45
C ILE A 2 17.40 -10.34 6.54
N CYS A 3 17.02 -10.90 5.40
CA CYS A 3 16.00 -10.34 4.52
C CYS A 3 14.66 -10.97 4.89
N LEU A 4 13.72 -10.16 5.38
CA LEU A 4 12.35 -10.57 5.63
C LEU A 4 11.52 -10.05 4.44
N ALA A 5 10.92 -10.97 3.68
CA ALA A 5 9.95 -10.65 2.64
C ALA A 5 8.54 -10.90 3.19
N ILE A 6 7.65 -9.92 3.03
CA ILE A 6 6.23 -10.02 3.33
C ILE A 6 5.51 -9.85 2.01
N GLU A 7 4.75 -10.87 1.60
CA GLU A 7 3.85 -10.78 0.45
C GLU A 7 2.48 -10.35 0.93
N LEU A 8 1.92 -9.34 0.27
CA LEU A 8 0.60 -8.77 0.54
C LEU A 8 -0.18 -8.77 -0.77
N ASP A 9 -1.46 -9.10 -0.73
CA ASP A 9 -2.28 -9.27 -1.92
C ASP A 9 -2.64 -7.91 -2.53
N THR A 10 -2.74 -6.86 -1.69
CA THR A 10 -3.12 -5.52 -2.13
C THR A 10 -2.32 -4.42 -1.45
N ALA A 11 -2.24 -3.26 -2.12
CA ALA A 11 -1.67 -2.05 -1.54
C ALA A 11 -2.44 -1.55 -0.30
N ALA A 12 -3.72 -1.91 -0.17
CA ALA A 12 -4.52 -1.58 1.01
C ALA A 12 -4.04 -2.34 2.25
N GLU A 13 -3.74 -3.64 2.13
CA GLU A 13 -3.19 -4.43 3.23
C GLU A 13 -1.82 -3.90 3.69
N ALA A 14 -1.04 -3.39 2.75
CA ALA A 14 0.23 -2.75 3.08
C ALA A 14 0.03 -1.43 3.84
N ALA A 15 -0.98 -0.64 3.49
CA ALA A 15 -1.34 0.56 4.26
C ALA A 15 -1.82 0.20 5.68
N ASP A 16 -2.65 -0.83 5.83
CA ASP A 16 -3.09 -1.33 7.14
C ASP A 16 -1.90 -1.80 8.00
N LEU A 17 -0.90 -2.43 7.37
CA LEU A 17 0.33 -2.83 8.05
C LEU A 17 1.15 -1.62 8.54
N VAL A 18 1.24 -0.55 7.75
CA VAL A 18 1.88 0.71 8.17
C VAL A 18 1.16 1.29 9.39
N GLU A 19 -0.17 1.35 9.37
CA GLU A 19 -0.96 1.84 10.51
C GLU A 19 -0.74 1.00 11.77
N ALA A 20 -0.74 -0.33 11.63
CA ALA A 20 -0.49 -1.25 12.74
C ALA A 20 0.92 -1.07 13.35
N LEU A 21 1.94 -0.84 12.51
CA LEU A 21 3.32 -0.59 12.94
C LEU A 21 3.43 0.72 13.72
N LEU A 22 2.79 1.80 13.24
CA LEU A 22 2.76 3.09 13.93
C LEU A 22 2.04 2.99 15.28
N ALA A 23 0.87 2.34 15.30
CA ALA A 23 0.14 2.10 16.54
C ALA A 23 0.92 1.22 17.54
N ALA A 24 1.75 0.29 17.06
CA ALA A 24 2.64 -0.49 17.91
C ALA A 24 3.82 0.34 18.43
N ALA A 25 4.36 1.25 17.61
CA ALA A 25 5.43 2.16 17.99
C ALA A 25 4.98 3.08 19.15
N ASP A 26 3.79 3.67 19.05
CA ASP A 26 3.25 4.57 20.08
C ASP A 26 3.01 3.84 21.41
N ARG A 27 2.57 2.58 21.37
CA ARG A 27 2.46 1.73 22.57
C ARG A 27 3.81 1.33 23.16
N ALA A 28 4.87 1.31 22.36
CA ALA A 28 6.23 0.99 22.76
C ALA A 28 7.00 2.20 23.30
N GLU A 29 6.67 3.42 22.86
CA GLU A 29 7.39 4.68 23.10
C GLU A 29 7.91 4.83 24.53
N ARG A 30 7.02 4.68 25.52
CA ARG A 30 7.35 4.90 26.93
C ARG A 30 8.19 3.80 27.57
N ARG A 31 8.13 2.58 27.02
CA ARG A 31 8.78 1.39 27.61
C ARG A 31 10.05 0.98 26.88
N SER A 32 10.16 1.30 25.60
CA SER A 32 11.28 0.96 24.75
C SER A 32 11.31 1.90 23.53
N PRO A 33 11.94 3.09 23.67
CA PRO A 33 12.01 4.07 22.59
C PRO A 33 12.79 3.55 21.38
N GLU A 34 13.79 2.70 21.58
CA GLU A 34 14.52 2.03 20.49
C GLU A 34 13.60 1.14 19.65
N ARG A 35 12.71 0.38 20.30
CA ARG A 35 11.72 -0.44 19.60
C ARG A 35 10.71 0.43 18.86
N ALA A 36 10.27 1.53 19.47
CA ALA A 36 9.38 2.48 18.80
C ALA A 36 10.03 3.08 17.55
N ALA A 37 11.28 3.53 17.64
CA ALA A 37 12.06 4.04 16.50
C ALA A 37 12.22 2.98 15.40
N ARG A 38 12.52 1.73 15.76
CA ARG A 38 12.62 0.63 14.79
C ARG A 38 11.29 0.37 14.08
N LEU A 39 10.17 0.43 14.79
CA LEU A 39 8.85 0.22 14.20
C LEU A 39 8.46 1.36 13.25
N ARG A 40 8.78 2.62 13.62
CA ARG A 40 8.60 3.78 12.72
C ARG A 40 9.45 3.65 11.46
N GLY A 41 10.73 3.30 11.59
CA GLY A 41 11.58 3.10 10.41
C GLY A 41 11.11 1.98 9.46
N LEU A 42 10.43 0.95 9.98
CA LEU A 42 9.78 -0.06 9.13
C LEU A 42 8.53 0.49 8.44
N ALA A 43 7.70 1.24 9.17
CA ALA A 43 6.51 1.89 8.62
C ALA A 43 6.88 2.87 7.50
N ASP A 44 7.91 3.69 7.72
CA ASP A 44 8.43 4.66 6.74
C ASP A 44 8.90 3.94 5.46
N GLY A 45 9.73 2.90 5.61
CA GLY A 45 10.25 2.16 4.45
C GLY A 45 9.16 1.46 3.63
N ILE A 46 8.09 0.98 4.28
CA ILE A 46 6.94 0.40 3.57
C ILE A 46 6.12 1.51 2.89
N GLY A 47 5.86 2.63 3.59
CA GLY A 47 5.14 3.78 3.06
C GLY A 47 5.80 4.36 1.82
N ASP A 48 7.12 4.59 1.87
CA ASP A 48 7.92 5.03 0.73
C ASP A 48 7.81 4.06 -0.45
N GLY A 49 7.81 2.75 -0.17
CA GLY A 49 7.62 1.71 -1.18
C GLY A 49 6.24 1.76 -1.84
N LEU A 50 5.19 2.03 -1.07
CA LEU A 50 3.82 2.20 -1.58
C LEU A 50 3.69 3.46 -2.43
N ASP A 51 4.29 4.57 -2.00
CA ASP A 51 4.30 5.83 -2.74
C ASP A 51 5.09 5.72 -4.05
N ALA A 52 6.10 4.84 -4.10
CA ALA A 52 6.87 4.54 -5.30
C ALA A 52 6.15 3.58 -6.27
N LEU A 53 5.04 2.95 -5.87
CA LEU A 53 4.29 2.10 -6.78
C LEU A 53 3.74 2.94 -7.95
N PRO A 54 3.84 2.45 -9.19
CA PRO A 54 3.21 3.12 -10.31
C PRO A 54 1.72 3.21 -10.01
N ARG A 55 1.18 4.44 -9.99
CA ARG A 55 -0.27 4.60 -9.90
C ARG A 55 -0.91 3.83 -11.05
N PRO A 56 -1.99 3.07 -10.80
CA PRO A 56 -2.74 2.50 -11.89
C PRO A 56 -3.11 3.63 -12.85
N ALA A 57 -2.78 3.46 -14.13
CA ALA A 57 -3.18 4.40 -15.16
C ALA A 57 -4.70 4.55 -15.04
N ARG A 58 -5.16 5.76 -14.66
CA ARG A 58 -6.57 6.07 -14.79
C ARG A 58 -6.82 6.17 -16.27
N LEU A 59 -7.48 5.15 -16.80
CA LEU A 59 -8.04 5.20 -18.13
C LEU A 59 -8.99 6.41 -18.17
N SER A 60 -8.91 7.22 -19.21
CA SER A 60 -9.95 8.20 -19.49
C SER A 60 -11.29 7.48 -19.75
N ASP A 61 -12.41 8.19 -19.63
CA ASP A 61 -13.72 7.62 -19.94
C ASP A 61 -13.75 7.03 -21.37
N ASP A 62 -13.06 7.69 -22.33
CA ASP A 62 -12.90 7.21 -23.70
C ASP A 62 -12.12 5.88 -23.78
N GLU A 63 -11.04 5.74 -23.01
CA GLU A 63 -10.23 4.51 -22.96
C GLU A 63 -10.96 3.37 -22.25
N VAL A 64 -11.77 3.68 -21.24
CA VAL A 64 -12.65 2.71 -20.57
C VAL A 64 -13.70 2.21 -21.56
N ASP A 65 -14.36 3.11 -22.29
CA ASP A 65 -15.38 2.76 -23.29
C ASP A 65 -14.79 1.92 -24.43
N GLU A 66 -13.58 2.23 -24.89
CA GLU A 66 -12.87 1.43 -25.89
C GLU A 66 -12.56 0.01 -25.38
N LEU A 67 -12.08 -0.11 -24.13
CA LEU A 67 -11.77 -1.41 -23.53
C LEU A 67 -13.05 -2.25 -23.33
N LEU A 68 -14.12 -1.63 -22.84
CA LEU A 68 -15.43 -2.27 -22.68
C LEU A 68 -16.00 -2.72 -24.02
N ALA A 69 -15.86 -1.89 -25.07
CA ALA A 69 -16.23 -2.26 -26.43
C ALA A 69 -15.40 -3.44 -26.96
N ALA A 70 -14.09 -3.46 -26.73
CA ALA A 70 -13.21 -4.56 -27.11
C ALA A 70 -13.57 -5.88 -26.39
N CYS A 71 -14.09 -5.79 -25.16
CA CYS A 71 -14.58 -6.93 -24.39
C CYS A 71 -16.04 -7.32 -24.72
N GLY A 72 -16.72 -6.60 -25.62
CA GLY A 72 -18.12 -6.85 -25.99
C GLY A 72 -19.14 -6.48 -24.91
N LEU A 73 -18.74 -5.68 -23.91
CA LEU A 73 -19.57 -5.19 -22.82
C LEU A 73 -20.02 -3.77 -23.15
N HIS A 74 -21.01 -3.60 -24.03
CA HIS A 74 -21.60 -2.27 -24.22
C HIS A 74 -22.63 -2.01 -23.12
N ALA A 75 -22.53 -0.85 -22.47
CA ALA A 75 -23.61 -0.34 -21.63
C ALA A 75 -24.86 -0.15 -22.52
N THR A 76 -25.80 -1.08 -22.43
CA THR A 76 -27.14 -0.86 -22.97
C THR A 76 -27.74 0.32 -22.21
N ALA A 77 -27.87 1.44 -22.91
CA ALA A 77 -28.58 2.64 -22.47
C ALA A 77 -30.04 2.34 -22.07
#